data_AF-A0A935CAA0-F1
#
_entry.id   AF-A0A935CAA0-F1
#
_cell.length_a   1.000
_cell.length_b   1.000
_cell.length_c   1.000
_cell.angle_alpha   90.00
_cell.angle_beta   90.00
_cell.angle_gamma   90.00
#
_symmetry.space_group_name_H-M   'P 1'
#
loop_
_entity.id
_entity.type
_entity.pdbx_description
1 polymer ?
#
loop_
_entity_poly.entity_id
_entity_poly.type
_entity_poly.pdbx_seq_one_letter_code
_entity_poly.pdbx_strand_id
1 'polypeptide(L)'
;MENELKDLWRLNTSEVEVSDKKIDEIISYKSTNIISRIIKTMKVEHYMNIIAFPIFFISLIYFSMLVEAILTVVVFVPFLWYYQTLLNKLNKAKIQLSVHDYLLACYENLQVFVAHYKIASVFLVAIAFFVTTRATWSESIDHKILNSEGEINISYLLSIAIGLAFSIGSMLMIIHLLYGRKMKILKSMIEELEN
;
A
#
# COMPACT_ATOMS: atom_id res chain seq x y z
N MET A 1 -18.81 -17.58 -5.98
CA MET A 1 -18.48 -18.40 -4.80
C MET A 1 -19.33 -19.66 -4.70
N GLU A 2 -20.66 -19.62 -4.54
CA GLU A 2 -21.47 -20.86 -4.41
C GLU A 2 -21.57 -21.70 -5.69
N ASN A 3 -21.68 -21.07 -6.86
CA ASN A 3 -21.70 -21.80 -8.14
C ASN A 3 -20.33 -22.39 -8.52
N GLU A 4 -19.23 -21.80 -8.06
CA GLU A 4 -17.85 -22.26 -8.35
C GLU A 4 -17.44 -23.48 -7.51
N LEU A 5 -18.01 -23.64 -6.31
CA LEU A 5 -17.81 -24.83 -5.48
C LEU A 5 -18.57 -26.05 -6.02
N LYS A 6 -19.70 -25.80 -6.69
CA LYS A 6 -20.56 -26.82 -7.29
C LYS A 6 -19.92 -27.43 -8.54
N ASP A 7 -19.15 -26.65 -9.28
CA ASP A 7 -18.36 -27.12 -10.44
C ASP A 7 -17.15 -27.96 -10.01
N LEU A 8 -16.51 -27.64 -8.87
CA LEU A 8 -15.44 -28.45 -8.28
C LEU A 8 -15.94 -29.79 -7.74
N TRP A 9 -17.14 -29.84 -7.17
CA TRP A 9 -17.76 -31.09 -6.71
C TRP A 9 -18.19 -32.02 -7.86
N ARG A 10 -18.58 -31.45 -9.01
CA ARG A 10 -18.88 -32.23 -10.21
C ARG A 10 -17.64 -32.81 -10.90
N LEU A 11 -16.48 -32.18 -10.75
CA LEU A 11 -15.21 -32.69 -11.26
C LEU A 11 -14.63 -33.82 -10.39
N ASN A 12 -14.96 -33.84 -9.09
CA ASN A 12 -14.45 -34.85 -8.15
C ASN A 12 -15.28 -36.16 -8.12
N THR A 13 -16.39 -36.21 -8.87
CA THR A 13 -17.29 -37.39 -8.95
C THR A 13 -17.13 -38.19 -10.22
N SER A 14 -16.34 -37.72 -11.19
CA SER A 14 -15.88 -38.50 -12.32
C SER A 14 -14.45 -38.95 -12.07
N GLU A 15 -14.23 -40.26 -11.92
CA GLU A 15 -12.92 -40.91 -11.94
C GLU A 15 -12.20 -40.57 -13.25
N VAL A 16 -11.53 -39.43 -13.27
CA VAL A 16 -10.63 -39.04 -14.34
C VAL A 16 -9.36 -38.66 -13.63
N GLU A 17 -8.31 -39.46 -13.83
CA GLU A 17 -6.94 -39.11 -13.50
C GLU A 17 -6.70 -37.67 -13.97
N VAL A 18 -6.74 -36.73 -13.03
CA VAL A 18 -6.45 -35.33 -13.31
C VAL A 18 -4.94 -35.29 -13.51
N SER A 19 -4.52 -35.50 -14.76
CA SER A 19 -3.13 -35.36 -15.19
C SER A 19 -2.52 -34.12 -14.54
N ASP A 20 -1.36 -34.29 -13.90
CA ASP A 20 -0.62 -33.22 -13.20
C ASP A 20 -0.51 -31.93 -14.05
N LYS A 21 -0.49 -32.04 -15.38
CA LYS A 21 -0.56 -30.91 -16.32
C LYS A 21 -1.79 -30.02 -16.19
N LYS A 22 -2.97 -30.56 -15.92
CA LYS A 22 -4.19 -29.77 -15.69
C LYS A 22 -4.17 -29.06 -14.35
N ILE A 23 -3.55 -29.68 -13.34
CA ILE A 23 -3.37 -29.08 -12.02
C ILE A 23 -2.38 -27.91 -12.14
N ASP A 24 -1.26 -28.11 -12.85
CA ASP A 24 -0.29 -27.04 -13.17
C ASP A 24 -0.91 -25.91 -14.00
N GLU A 25 -1.76 -26.21 -14.98
CA GLU A 25 -2.47 -25.18 -15.74
C GLU A 25 -3.42 -24.37 -14.85
N ILE A 26 -4.18 -25.04 -13.98
CA ILE A 26 -5.12 -24.38 -13.05
C ILE A 26 -4.36 -23.55 -12.00
N ILE A 27 -3.24 -24.05 -11.47
CA ILE A 27 -2.38 -23.35 -10.51
C ILE A 27 -1.70 -22.15 -11.19
N SER A 28 -1.18 -22.31 -12.41
CA SER A 28 -0.61 -21.20 -13.17
C SER A 28 -1.65 -20.12 -13.48
N TYR A 29 -2.89 -20.51 -13.78
CA TYR A 29 -3.99 -19.58 -14.07
C TYR A 29 -4.45 -18.85 -12.80
N LYS A 30 -4.50 -19.54 -11.66
CA LYS A 30 -4.90 -18.95 -10.37
C LYS A 30 -3.82 -18.00 -9.82
N SER A 31 -2.55 -18.37 -9.90
CA SER A 31 -1.41 -17.53 -9.49
C SER A 31 -1.26 -16.29 -10.36
N THR A 32 -1.34 -16.44 -11.69
CA THR A 32 -1.35 -15.29 -12.62
C THR A 32 -2.54 -14.37 -12.40
N ASN A 33 -3.71 -14.88 -12.01
CA ASN A 33 -4.89 -14.06 -11.73
C ASN A 33 -4.76 -13.25 -10.41
N ILE A 34 -4.18 -13.82 -9.35
CA ILE A 34 -3.90 -13.08 -8.10
C ILE A 34 -2.90 -11.96 -8.36
N ILE A 35 -1.81 -12.25 -9.08
CA ILE A 35 -0.77 -11.27 -9.40
C ILE A 35 -1.29 -10.20 -10.36
N SER A 36 -2.09 -10.58 -11.37
CA SER A 36 -2.82 -9.66 -12.23
C SER A 36 -3.69 -8.69 -11.43
N ARG A 37 -4.42 -9.19 -10.42
CA ARG A 37 -5.21 -8.35 -9.52
C ARG A 37 -4.33 -7.41 -8.69
N ILE A 38 -3.20 -7.87 -8.17
CA ILE A 38 -2.25 -7.03 -7.43
C ILE A 38 -1.70 -5.90 -8.32
N ILE A 39 -1.22 -6.23 -9.52
CA ILE A 39 -0.72 -5.25 -10.50
C ILE A 39 -1.83 -4.26 -10.88
N LYS A 40 -3.06 -4.75 -11.08
CA LYS A 40 -4.21 -3.90 -11.38
C LYS A 40 -4.51 -2.94 -10.23
N THR A 41 -4.54 -3.42 -8.99
CA THR A 41 -4.71 -2.57 -7.80
C THR A 41 -3.61 -1.52 -7.71
N MET A 42 -2.34 -1.91 -7.88
CA MET A 42 -1.21 -0.96 -7.85
C MET A 42 -1.30 0.10 -8.96
N LYS A 43 -1.73 -0.27 -10.17
CA LYS A 43 -1.96 0.69 -11.26
C LYS A 43 -3.09 1.65 -10.91
N VAL A 44 -4.20 1.16 -10.35
CA VAL A 44 -5.32 2.00 -9.91
C VAL A 44 -4.85 2.98 -8.83
N GLU A 45 -4.11 2.52 -7.82
CA GLU A 45 -3.54 3.38 -6.78
C GLU A 45 -2.60 4.44 -7.36
N HIS A 46 -1.75 4.09 -8.32
CA HIS A 46 -0.88 5.06 -9.00
C HIS A 46 -1.68 6.12 -9.75
N TYR A 47 -2.71 5.72 -10.50
CA TYR A 47 -3.60 6.66 -11.19
C TYR A 47 -4.34 7.56 -10.21
N MET A 48 -4.84 7.01 -9.09
CA MET A 48 -5.46 7.81 -8.04
C MET A 48 -4.47 8.83 -7.46
N ASN A 49 -3.21 8.43 -7.21
CA ASN A 49 -2.18 9.35 -6.72
C ASN A 49 -1.82 10.45 -7.74
N ILE A 50 -1.75 10.11 -9.03
CA ILE A 50 -1.53 11.08 -10.12
C ILE A 50 -2.65 12.12 -10.19
N ILE A 51 -3.90 11.72 -9.92
CA ILE A 51 -5.06 12.62 -9.94
C ILE A 51 -5.19 13.41 -8.63
N ALA A 52 -4.98 12.75 -7.49
CA ALA A 52 -5.10 13.36 -6.17
C ALA A 52 -4.01 14.41 -5.92
N PHE A 53 -2.80 14.21 -6.44
CA PHE A 53 -1.68 15.13 -6.23
C PHE A 53 -1.94 16.55 -6.79
N PRO A 54 -2.34 16.74 -8.07
CA PRO A 54 -2.69 18.05 -8.60
C PRO A 54 -3.84 18.71 -7.83
N ILE A 55 -4.88 17.93 -7.46
CA ILE A 55 -6.01 18.44 -6.68
C ILE A 55 -5.52 18.98 -5.33
N PHE A 56 -4.70 18.22 -4.62
CA PHE A 56 -4.13 18.62 -3.35
C PHE A 56 -3.21 19.84 -3.50
N PHE A 57 -2.35 19.86 -4.52
CA PHE A 57 -1.47 20.99 -4.80
C PHE A 57 -2.24 22.29 -5.13
N ILE A 58 -3.27 22.21 -5.97
CA ILE A 58 -4.16 23.34 -6.27
C ILE A 58 -4.84 23.83 -5.01
N SER A 59 -5.29 22.91 -4.13
CA SER A 59 -5.90 23.29 -2.86
C SER A 59 -4.94 24.07 -1.96
N LEU A 60 -3.67 23.65 -1.86
CA LEU A 60 -2.65 24.38 -1.07
C LEU A 60 -2.39 25.79 -1.61
N ILE A 61 -2.33 25.94 -2.94
CA ILE A 61 -2.18 27.27 -3.57
C ILE A 61 -3.41 28.14 -3.28
N TYR A 62 -4.61 27.58 -3.38
CA TYR A 62 -5.86 28.30 -3.10
C TYR A 62 -5.89 28.84 -1.66
N PHE A 63 -5.42 28.07 -0.68
CA PHE A 63 -5.28 28.50 0.71
C PHE A 63 -4.02 29.34 1.00
N SER A 64 -3.29 29.78 -0.04
CA SER A 64 -2.06 30.58 0.08
C SER A 64 -0.94 29.91 0.89
N MET A 65 -0.94 28.58 0.99
CA MET A 65 0.07 27.78 1.69
C MET A 65 1.25 27.45 0.76
N LEU A 66 1.98 28.49 0.33
CA LEU A 66 3.00 28.38 -0.72
C LEU A 66 4.20 27.50 -0.33
N VAL A 67 4.61 27.53 0.95
CA VAL A 67 5.75 26.73 1.44
C VAL A 67 5.40 25.24 1.39
N GLU A 68 4.19 24.90 1.81
CA GLU A 68 3.64 23.55 1.79
C GLU A 68 3.46 23.05 0.38
N ALA A 69 3.02 23.91 -0.54
CA ALA A 69 2.90 23.58 -1.95
C ALA A 69 4.26 23.19 -2.56
N ILE A 70 5.31 23.97 -2.29
CA ILE A 70 6.68 23.66 -2.75
C ILE A 70 7.15 22.32 -2.15
N LEU A 71 7.00 22.15 -0.83
CA LEU A 71 7.43 20.93 -0.13
C LEU A 71 6.68 19.70 -0.65
N THR A 72 5.39 19.86 -0.94
CA THR A 72 4.55 18.82 -1.54
C THR A 72 5.09 18.39 -2.90
N VAL A 73 5.48 19.31 -3.79
CA VAL A 73 6.10 18.98 -5.08
C VAL A 73 7.43 18.25 -4.89
N VAL A 74 8.29 18.76 -4.01
CA VAL A 74 9.62 18.19 -3.74
C VAL A 74 9.53 16.74 -3.23
N VAL A 75 8.49 16.40 -2.45
CA VAL A 75 8.30 15.04 -1.93
C VAL A 75 7.54 14.14 -2.92
N PHE A 76 6.46 14.63 -3.53
CA PHE A 76 5.59 13.79 -4.36
C PHE A 76 6.18 13.46 -5.72
N VAL A 77 6.96 14.36 -6.34
CA VAL A 77 7.53 14.09 -7.67
C VAL A 77 8.51 12.91 -7.62
N PRO A 78 9.48 12.87 -6.68
CA PRO A 78 10.32 11.68 -6.49
C PRO A 78 9.51 10.42 -6.14
N PHE A 79 8.45 10.57 -5.34
CA PHE A 79 7.57 9.45 -4.98
C PHE A 79 6.87 8.85 -6.21
N LEU A 80 6.28 9.68 -7.08
CA LEU A 80 5.64 9.24 -8.32
C LEU A 80 6.65 8.57 -9.26
N TRP A 81 7.85 9.14 -9.41
CA TRP A 81 8.91 8.56 -10.24
C TRP A 81 9.38 7.19 -9.73
N TYR A 82 9.55 7.06 -8.41
CA TYR A 82 9.89 5.79 -7.78
C TYR A 82 8.79 4.75 -7.99
N TYR A 83 7.52 5.14 -7.81
CA TYR A 83 6.37 4.25 -7.99
C TYR A 83 6.27 3.70 -9.42
N GLN A 84 6.52 4.55 -10.42
CA GLN A 84 6.58 4.15 -11.82
C GLN A 84 7.72 3.15 -12.09
N THR A 85 8.87 3.36 -11.45
CA THR A 85 10.02 2.44 -11.54
C THR A 85 9.67 1.05 -11.00
N LEU A 86 8.94 1.00 -9.88
CA LEU A 86 8.50 -0.27 -9.28
C LEU A 86 7.48 -1.01 -10.14
N LEU A 87 6.50 -0.29 -10.71
CA LEU A 87 5.53 -0.85 -11.67
C LEU A 87 6.24 -1.45 -12.90
N ASN A 88 7.29 -0.77 -13.38
CA ASN A 88 8.08 -1.25 -14.51
C ASN A 88 8.87 -2.52 -14.17
N LYS A 89 9.40 -2.66 -12.95
CA LYS A 89 10.06 -3.90 -12.49
C LYS A 89 9.07 -5.08 -12.44
N LEU A 90 7.87 -4.84 -11.89
CA LEU A 90 6.81 -5.86 -11.83
C LEU A 90 6.33 -6.33 -13.20
N ASN A 91 6.20 -5.44 -14.18
CA ASN A 91 5.82 -5.84 -15.54
C ASN A 91 6.90 -6.69 -16.24
N LYS A 92 8.19 -6.51 -15.91
CA LYS A 92 9.30 -7.29 -16.50
C LYS A 92 9.40 -8.72 -15.94
N ALA A 93 8.90 -8.98 -14.73
CA ALA A 93 8.90 -10.31 -14.12
C ALA A 93 8.04 -11.34 -14.88
N LYS A 94 7.12 -10.90 -15.76
CA LYS A 94 6.28 -11.76 -16.62
C LYS A 94 7.04 -12.65 -17.61
N ILE A 95 8.36 -12.48 -17.77
CA ILE A 95 9.16 -13.13 -18.82
C ILE A 95 10.04 -14.28 -18.25
N GLN A 96 9.69 -14.86 -17.10
CA GLN A 96 10.45 -15.98 -16.51
C GLN A 96 9.88 -17.36 -16.88
N LEU A 97 10.79 -18.31 -17.12
CA LEU A 97 10.59 -19.60 -17.79
C LEU A 97 9.95 -20.70 -16.91
N SER A 98 9.78 -20.50 -15.60
CA SER A 98 9.11 -21.45 -14.69
C SER A 98 8.08 -20.76 -13.79
N VAL A 99 6.98 -21.46 -13.47
CA VAL A 99 5.91 -20.96 -12.58
C VAL A 99 6.43 -20.67 -11.18
N HIS A 100 7.36 -21.51 -10.70
CA HIS A 100 8.04 -21.35 -9.42
C HIS A 100 8.85 -20.04 -9.36
N ASP A 101 9.75 -19.82 -10.32
CA ASP A 101 10.59 -18.61 -10.35
C ASP A 101 9.74 -17.34 -10.48
N TYR A 102 8.66 -17.42 -11.26
CA TYR A 102 7.70 -16.34 -11.40
C TYR A 102 6.97 -16.02 -10.09
N LEU A 103 6.54 -17.04 -9.33
CA LEU A 103 5.91 -16.85 -8.01
C LEU A 103 6.88 -16.26 -6.99
N LEU A 104 8.13 -16.74 -6.98
CA LEU A 104 9.19 -16.27 -6.10
C LEU A 104 9.53 -14.79 -6.39
N ALA A 105 9.74 -14.44 -7.66
CA ALA A 105 9.95 -13.05 -8.08
C ALA A 105 8.75 -12.15 -7.72
N CYS A 106 7.52 -12.67 -7.81
CA CYS A 106 6.33 -11.91 -7.40
C CYS A 106 6.25 -11.72 -5.89
N TYR A 107 6.64 -12.72 -5.10
CA TYR A 107 6.71 -12.61 -3.64
C TYR A 107 7.71 -11.55 -3.19
N GLU A 108 8.92 -11.58 -3.75
CA GLU A 108 9.96 -10.59 -3.47
C GLU A 108 9.52 -9.18 -3.85
N ASN A 109 8.96 -9.01 -5.05
CA ASN A 109 8.46 -7.70 -5.48
C ASN A 109 7.30 -7.20 -4.61
N LEU A 110 6.41 -8.10 -4.15
CA LEU A 110 5.33 -7.74 -3.23
C LEU A 110 5.87 -7.34 -1.85
N GLN A 111 6.89 -8.02 -1.34
CA GLN A 111 7.55 -7.61 -0.09
C GLN A 111 8.17 -6.21 -0.21
N VAL A 112 8.91 -5.96 -1.30
CA VAL A 112 9.51 -4.64 -1.57
C VAL A 112 8.42 -3.58 -1.67
N PHE A 113 7.31 -3.89 -2.35
CA PHE A 113 6.17 -2.98 -2.45
C PHE A 113 5.56 -2.68 -1.08
N VAL A 114 5.30 -3.69 -0.25
CA VAL A 114 4.72 -3.50 1.09
C VAL A 114 5.66 -2.68 1.98
N ALA A 115 6.96 -2.98 1.97
CA ALA A 115 7.95 -2.21 2.72
C ALA A 115 7.95 -0.74 2.28
N HIS A 116 7.94 -0.49 0.98
CA HIS A 116 7.86 0.85 0.44
C HIS A 116 6.55 1.56 0.83
N TYR A 117 5.41 0.87 0.72
CA TYR A 117 4.11 1.44 1.06
C TYR A 117 4.02 1.82 2.54
N LYS A 118 4.65 1.03 3.43
CA LYS A 118 4.80 1.39 4.86
C LYS A 118 5.59 2.68 5.02
N ILE A 119 6.75 2.78 4.37
CA ILE A 119 7.61 3.99 4.44
C ILE A 119 6.84 5.21 3.91
N ALA A 120 6.27 5.10 2.71
CA ALA A 120 5.50 6.16 2.08
C ALA A 120 4.32 6.63 2.93
N SER A 121 3.61 5.68 3.53
CA SER A 121 2.47 5.98 4.39
C SER A 121 2.90 6.69 5.68
N VAL A 122 4.02 6.30 6.28
CA VAL A 122 4.58 7.00 7.44
C VAL A 122 4.98 8.44 7.08
N PHE A 123 5.63 8.63 5.92
CA PHE A 123 5.96 9.96 5.42
C PHE A 123 4.72 10.81 5.16
N LEU A 124 3.68 10.25 4.53
CA LEU A 124 2.42 10.93 4.30
C LEU A 124 1.71 11.31 5.61
N VAL A 125 1.69 10.40 6.59
CA VAL A 125 1.12 10.68 7.92
C VAL A 125 1.90 11.81 8.60
N ALA A 126 3.23 11.81 8.53
CA ALA A 126 4.06 12.88 9.11
C ALA A 126 3.79 14.24 8.44
N ILE A 127 3.69 14.28 7.11
CA ILE A 127 3.37 15.51 6.36
C ILE A 127 1.95 15.98 6.69
N ALA A 128 0.97 15.08 6.66
CA ALA A 128 -0.42 15.40 6.99
C ALA A 128 -0.54 15.92 8.42
N PHE A 129 0.17 15.30 9.37
CA PHE A 129 0.23 15.75 10.74
C PHE A 129 0.84 17.15 10.87
N PHE A 130 1.96 17.42 10.18
CA PHE A 130 2.59 18.73 10.15
C PHE A 130 1.68 19.81 9.56
N VAL A 131 1.01 19.52 8.44
CA VAL A 131 0.06 20.46 7.81
C VAL A 131 -1.14 20.72 8.72
N THR A 132 -1.71 19.67 9.33
CA THR A 132 -2.87 19.80 10.22
C THR A 132 -2.54 20.59 11.48
N THR A 133 -1.39 20.29 12.10
CA THR A 133 -0.92 21.02 13.28
C THR A 133 -0.65 22.49 12.95
N ARG A 134 -0.01 22.80 11.81
CA ARG A 134 0.23 24.19 11.38
C ARG A 134 -1.06 24.95 11.06
N ALA A 135 -2.00 24.33 10.33
CA ALA A 135 -3.29 24.95 10.02
C ALA A 135 -4.05 25.29 11.31
N THR A 136 -4.05 24.38 12.28
CA THR A 136 -4.64 24.59 13.62
C THR A 136 -3.87 25.64 14.43
N TRP A 137 -2.55 25.78 14.20
CA TRP A 137 -1.69 26.78 14.86
C TRP A 137 -2.10 28.21 14.55
N SER A 138 -2.55 28.47 13.32
CA SER A 138 -2.90 29.83 12.90
C SER A 138 -4.13 30.41 13.60
N GLU A 139 -4.96 29.59 14.26
CA GLU A 139 -6.23 30.04 14.85
C GLU A 139 -6.30 30.07 16.39
N SER A 140 -5.47 29.33 17.16
CA SER A 140 -5.71 29.27 18.63
C SER A 140 -4.59 28.74 19.56
N ILE A 141 -3.33 28.62 19.11
CA ILE A 141 -2.35 27.76 19.83
C ILE A 141 -1.38 28.49 20.77
N ASP A 142 -1.10 29.79 20.60
CA ASP A 142 -0.17 30.49 21.51
C ASP A 142 -0.64 30.48 22.97
N HIS A 143 -1.96 30.41 23.21
CA HIS A 143 -2.56 30.27 24.54
C HIS A 143 -2.74 28.82 25.04
N LYS A 144 -2.47 27.80 24.22
CA LYS A 144 -2.66 26.38 24.58
C LYS A 144 -1.34 25.62 24.77
N ILE A 145 -0.30 25.99 24.01
CA ILE A 145 1.06 25.46 24.22
C ILE A 145 1.72 26.12 25.42
N LEU A 146 1.47 27.41 25.63
CA LEU A 146 1.87 28.11 26.84
C LEU A 146 0.67 28.10 27.80
N ASN A 147 0.85 27.57 29.00
CA ASN A 147 -0.12 27.75 30.08
C ASN A 147 -0.23 29.25 30.41
N SER A 148 -1.20 29.63 31.25
CA SER A 148 -1.40 31.02 31.71
C SER A 148 -0.14 31.69 32.30
N GLU A 149 0.86 30.90 32.68
CA GLU A 149 2.14 31.32 33.26
C GLU A 149 3.30 31.36 32.24
N GLY A 150 3.05 31.07 30.96
CA GLY A 150 4.12 31.03 29.93
C GLY A 150 4.94 29.73 29.95
N GLU A 151 4.48 28.70 30.65
CA GLU A 151 5.15 27.39 30.67
C GLU A 151 4.61 26.45 29.60
N ILE A 152 5.47 25.57 29.08
CA ILE A 152 5.10 24.55 28.09
C ILE A 152 4.09 23.58 28.69
N ASN A 153 2.91 23.48 28.07
CA ASN A 153 1.88 22.54 28.45
C ASN A 153 2.25 21.11 28.01
N ILE A 154 2.90 20.36 28.90
CA ILE A 154 3.34 18.98 28.68
C ILE A 154 2.16 18.06 28.29
N SER A 155 0.97 18.28 28.85
CA SER A 155 -0.21 17.46 28.53
C SER A 155 -0.64 17.59 27.07
N TYR A 156 -0.52 18.80 26.50
CA TYR A 156 -0.81 19.06 25.10
C TYR A 156 0.22 18.38 24.19
N LEU A 157 1.52 18.49 24.51
CA LEU A 157 2.58 17.78 23.78
C LEU A 157 2.41 16.26 23.81
N LEU A 158 2.00 15.70 24.95
CA LEU A 158 1.69 14.27 25.07
C LEU A 158 0.50 13.87 24.18
N SER A 159 -0.56 14.69 24.11
CA SER A 159 -1.69 14.39 23.23
C SER A 159 -1.34 14.41 21.74
N ILE A 160 -0.47 15.34 21.32
CA ILE A 160 0.13 15.40 19.98
C ILE A 160 0.92 14.11 19.69
N ALA A 161 1.79 13.70 20.62
CA ALA A 161 2.61 12.50 20.45
C ALA A 161 1.76 11.22 20.37
N ILE A 162 0.74 11.10 21.23
CA ILE A 162 -0.21 9.98 21.22
C ILE A 162 -0.99 9.95 19.90
N GLY A 163 -1.48 11.10 19.43
CA GLY A 163 -2.19 11.21 18.17
C GLY A 163 -1.34 10.74 16.99
N LEU A 164 -0.09 11.21 16.91
CA LEU A 164 0.85 10.79 15.86
C LEU A 164 1.15 9.28 15.91
N ALA A 165 1.42 8.74 17.11
CA ALA A 165 1.66 7.31 17.29
C ALA A 165 0.45 6.46 16.88
N PHE A 166 -0.77 6.91 17.22
CA PHE A 166 -2.01 6.24 16.83
C PHE A 166 -2.25 6.30 15.32
N SER A 167 -2.01 7.44 14.67
CA SER A 167 -2.12 7.58 13.22
C SER A 167 -1.13 6.67 12.47
N ILE A 168 0.12 6.61 12.92
CA ILE A 168 1.13 5.70 12.34
C ILE A 168 0.72 4.24 12.55
N GLY A 169 0.33 3.88 13.79
CA GLY A 169 -0.06 2.51 14.13
C GLY A 169 -1.27 2.01 13.33
N SER A 170 -2.32 2.83 13.23
CA SER A 170 -3.52 2.51 12.45
C SER A 170 -3.21 2.35 10.96
N MET A 171 -2.38 3.23 10.39
CA MET A 171 -1.97 3.12 9.00
C MET A 171 -1.16 1.84 8.73
N LEU A 172 -0.19 1.51 9.59
CA LEU A 172 0.58 0.27 9.48
C LEU A 172 -0.31 -0.98 9.62
N MET A 173 -1.33 -0.93 10.48
CA MET A 173 -2.32 -1.99 10.63
C MET A 173 -3.16 -2.18 9.35
N ILE A 174 -3.62 -1.09 8.72
CA ILE A 174 -4.36 -1.16 7.45
C ILE A 174 -3.50 -1.79 6.36
N ILE A 175 -2.24 -1.39 6.25
CA ILE A 175 -1.29 -1.97 5.28
C ILE A 175 -1.12 -3.46 5.53
N HIS A 176 -0.97 -3.86 6.81
CA HIS A 176 -0.87 -5.27 7.17
C HIS A 176 -2.13 -6.06 6.80
N LEU A 177 -3.32 -5.50 7.02
CA LEU A 177 -4.58 -6.16 6.67
C LEU A 177 -4.76 -6.32 5.16
N LEU A 178 -4.48 -5.27 4.39
CA LEU A 178 -4.66 -5.27 2.93
C LEU A 178 -3.64 -6.17 2.22
N TYR A 179 -2.37 -6.11 2.64
CA TYR A 179 -1.27 -6.76 1.94
C TYR A 179 -0.78 -8.05 2.61
N GLY A 180 -0.88 -8.15 3.93
CA GLY A 180 -0.46 -9.35 4.67
C GLY A 180 -1.26 -10.58 4.26
N ARG A 181 -2.57 -10.44 4.02
CA ARG A 181 -3.39 -11.55 3.49
C ARG A 181 -2.92 -12.00 2.11
N LYS A 182 -2.55 -11.07 1.23
CA LYS A 182 -2.06 -11.36 -0.13
C LYS A 182 -0.68 -12.05 -0.08
N MET A 183 0.22 -11.58 0.78
CA MET A 183 1.53 -12.22 1.00
C MET A 183 1.42 -13.64 1.57
N LYS A 184 0.52 -13.87 2.55
CA LYS A 184 0.31 -15.21 3.11
C LYS A 184 -0.17 -16.21 2.06
N ILE A 185 -1.09 -15.79 1.18
CA ILE A 185 -1.57 -16.63 0.08
C ILE A 185 -0.45 -16.93 -0.92
N LEU A 186 0.38 -15.94 -1.27
CA LEU A 186 1.49 -16.17 -2.19
C LEU A 186 2.53 -17.12 -1.59
N LYS A 187 2.81 -16.97 -0.29
CA LYS A 187 3.76 -17.82 0.44
C LYS A 187 3.28 -19.27 0.50
N SER A 188 2.00 -19.51 0.81
CA SER A 188 1.46 -20.87 0.84
C SER A 188 1.51 -21.55 -0.53
N MET A 189 1.28 -20.80 -1.62
CA MET A 189 1.39 -21.33 -2.99
C MET A 189 2.83 -21.70 -3.37
N ILE A 190 3.84 -21.00 -2.84
CA ILE A 190 5.24 -21.35 -3.05
C ILE A 190 5.57 -22.63 -2.26
N GLU A 191 5.16 -22.70 -0.99
CA GLU A 191 5.37 -23.88 -0.13
C GLU A 191 4.66 -25.13 -0.68
N GLU A 192 3.50 -24.99 -1.33
CA GLU A 192 2.79 -26.08 -2.02
C GLU A 192 3.49 -26.57 -3.29
N LEU A 193 4.39 -25.79 -3.89
CA LEU A 193 5.15 -26.16 -5.10
C LEU A 193 6.55 -26.71 -4.78
N GLU A 194 7.07 -26.43 -3.59
CA GLU A 194 8.34 -26.95 -3.09
C GLU A 194 8.22 -28.35 -2.45
N ASN A 195 7.00 -28.78 -2.10
CA ASN A 195 6.70 -30.10 -1.50
C ASN A 195 5.98 -31.02 -2.50
#